data_AF-A0A3A4S6Z7-F1
#
_entry.id   AF-A0A3A4S6Z7-F1
#
_cell.length_a   1.000
_cell.length_b   1.000
_cell.length_c   1.000
_cell.angle_alpha   90.00
_cell.angle_beta   90.00
_cell.angle_gamma   90.00
#
_symmetry.space_group_name_H-M   'P 1'
#
loop_
_entity.id
_entity.type
_entity.pdbx_description
1 polymer ?
#
loop_
_entity_poly.entity_id
_entity_poly.type
_entity_poly.pdbx_seq_one_letter_code
_entity_poly.pdbx_strand_id
1 'polypeptide(L)'
;MRPEETINNINFSIDKNNLYREESITDMKVGSIRRIIPIKSDGSADPSRVEIYIGHTQLMSPEGPLPIQAELPATSLEDAMNVFPEAMKQALAEMIEQIQQMQKQQQQKKQESSRIIIPGR
;
A
#
# COMPACT_ATOMS: atom_id res chain seq x y z
N MET A 1 6.32 33.33 3.49
CA MET A 1 5.08 33.16 2.71
C MET A 1 3.92 33.38 3.65
N ARG A 2 2.95 34.21 3.24
CA ARG A 2 1.71 34.38 4.01
C ARG A 2 0.85 33.12 3.81
N PRO A 3 0.13 32.61 4.82
CA PRO A 3 -0.71 31.42 4.68
C PRO A 3 -1.67 31.47 3.48
N GLU A 4 -2.13 32.65 3.12
CA GLU A 4 -3.05 32.88 1.99
C GLU A 4 -2.41 32.71 0.61
N GLU A 5 -1.09 32.96 0.49
CA GLU A 5 -0.33 32.69 -0.75
C GLU A 5 -0.19 31.17 -0.99
N THR A 6 -0.14 30.38 0.09
CA THR A 6 -0.04 28.92 0.00
C THR A 6 -1.35 28.30 -0.49
N ILE A 7 -2.50 28.81 -0.06
CA ILE A 7 -3.83 28.26 -0.42
C ILE A 7 -4.14 28.50 -1.91
N ASN A 8 -3.79 29.67 -2.44
CA ASN A 8 -4.04 30.02 -3.84
C ASN A 8 -3.26 29.17 -4.85
N ASN A 9 -2.18 28.50 -4.42
CA ASN A 9 -1.36 27.65 -5.27
C ASN A 9 -1.78 26.17 -5.24
N ILE A 10 -2.85 25.82 -4.51
CA ILE A 10 -3.34 24.43 -4.44
C ILE A 10 -4.30 24.16 -5.61
N ASN A 11 -3.98 23.17 -6.44
CA ASN A 11 -4.86 22.72 -7.50
C ASN A 11 -5.80 21.61 -6.99
N PHE A 12 -7.10 21.89 -6.96
CA PHE A 12 -8.15 20.94 -6.57
C PHE A 12 -8.86 20.28 -7.79
N SER A 13 -8.30 20.41 -8.99
CA SER A 13 -8.91 19.84 -10.21
C SER A 13 -8.83 18.32 -10.20
N ILE A 14 -9.97 17.67 -10.46
CA ILE A 14 -10.03 16.22 -10.68
C ILE A 14 -9.58 15.92 -12.12
N ASP A 15 -8.73 14.91 -12.30
CA ASP A 15 -8.43 14.36 -13.61
C ASP A 15 -9.60 13.52 -14.13
N LYS A 16 -10.43 14.13 -14.97
CA LYS A 16 -11.63 13.49 -15.55
C LYS A 16 -11.31 12.32 -16.50
N ASN A 17 -10.05 12.15 -16.91
CA ASN A 17 -9.61 11.08 -17.81
C ASN A 17 -9.06 9.86 -17.05
N ASN A 18 -8.88 9.95 -15.72
CA ASN A 18 -8.29 8.90 -14.91
C ASN A 18 -9.15 8.61 -13.67
N LEU A 19 -10.42 8.27 -13.90
CA LEU A 19 -11.38 7.99 -12.85
C LEU A 19 -11.50 6.49 -12.59
N TYR A 20 -11.71 6.15 -11.32
CA TYR A 20 -11.99 4.80 -10.84
C TYR A 20 -13.09 4.83 -9.78
N ARG A 21 -13.88 3.77 -9.74
CA ARG A 21 -14.78 3.42 -8.64
C ARG A 21 -14.07 2.41 -7.74
N GLU A 22 -14.14 2.62 -6.45
CA GLU A 22 -13.61 1.66 -5.47
C GLU A 22 -14.76 0.93 -4.78
N GLU A 23 -14.68 -0.41 -4.76
CA GLU A 23 -15.61 -1.28 -4.03
C GLU A 23 -14.83 -2.08 -2.99
N SER A 24 -15.33 -2.15 -1.75
CA SER A 24 -14.72 -2.95 -0.69
C SER A 24 -15.57 -4.19 -0.42
N ILE A 25 -14.98 -5.37 -0.58
CA ILE A 25 -15.60 -6.67 -0.33
C ILE A 25 -14.91 -7.28 0.88
N THR A 26 -15.65 -7.70 1.91
CA THR A 26 -15.06 -8.27 3.12
C THR A 26 -15.93 -9.38 3.71
N ASP A 27 -15.28 -10.37 4.31
CA ASP A 27 -15.91 -11.41 5.12
C ASP A 27 -16.01 -11.02 6.61
N MET A 28 -15.51 -9.83 6.97
CA MET A 28 -15.39 -9.30 8.34
C MET A 28 -14.60 -10.22 9.30
N LYS A 29 -13.75 -11.10 8.76
CA LYS A 29 -12.99 -12.08 9.56
C LYS A 29 -11.54 -12.16 9.11
N VAL A 30 -11.30 -12.58 7.88
CA VAL A 30 -9.95 -12.80 7.35
C VAL A 30 -9.41 -11.52 6.72
N GLY A 31 -10.24 -10.76 6.00
CA GLY A 31 -9.75 -9.58 5.32
C GLY A 31 -10.76 -8.91 4.41
N SER A 32 -10.24 -8.08 3.51
CA SER A 32 -11.01 -7.42 2.48
C SER A 32 -10.28 -7.40 1.15
N ILE A 33 -11.05 -7.39 0.07
CA ILE A 33 -10.59 -7.16 -1.29
C ILE A 33 -11.16 -5.82 -1.73
N ARG A 34 -10.30 -4.89 -2.09
CA ARG A 34 -10.68 -3.66 -2.76
C ARG A 34 -10.61 -3.88 -4.27
N ARG A 35 -11.75 -3.71 -4.93
CA ARG A 35 -11.87 -3.75 -6.39
C ARG A 35 -11.88 -2.31 -6.91
N ILE A 36 -10.95 -2.00 -7.80
CA ILE A 36 -10.76 -0.70 -8.43
C ILE A 36 -11.24 -0.83 -9.88
N ILE A 37 -12.39 -0.24 -10.18
CA ILE A 37 -13.07 -0.36 -11.46
C ILE A 37 -12.85 0.94 -12.26
N PRO A 38 -12.18 0.88 -13.42
CA PRO A 38 -12.05 2.04 -14.29
C PRO A 38 -13.42 2.56 -14.73
N ILE A 39 -13.63 3.87 -14.63
CA ILE A 39 -14.88 4.52 -15.07
C ILE A 39 -14.60 5.71 -15.98
N LYS A 40 -15.57 6.06 -16.81
CA LYS A 40 -15.59 7.29 -17.59
C LYS A 40 -16.09 8.46 -16.74
N SER A 41 -15.98 9.68 -17.26
CA SER A 41 -16.47 10.90 -16.60
C SER A 41 -17.97 10.92 -16.32
N ASP A 42 -18.75 10.09 -17.04
CA ASP A 42 -20.19 9.91 -16.81
C ASP A 42 -20.52 8.87 -15.71
N GLY A 43 -19.50 8.24 -15.13
CA GLY A 43 -19.65 7.22 -14.08
C GLY A 43 -19.90 5.80 -14.60
N SER A 44 -20.02 5.60 -15.92
CA SER A 44 -20.12 4.28 -16.53
C SER A 44 -18.78 3.54 -16.51
N ALA A 45 -18.82 2.20 -16.55
CA ALA A 45 -17.63 1.38 -16.62
C ALA A 45 -16.82 1.66 -17.89
N ASP A 46 -15.50 1.63 -17.77
CA ASP A 46 -14.57 1.77 -18.87
C ASP A 46 -13.86 0.43 -19.16
N PRO A 47 -14.43 -0.43 -20.03
CA PRO A 47 -13.90 -1.76 -20.30
C PRO A 47 -12.58 -1.74 -21.10
N SER A 48 -12.11 -0.56 -21.54
CA SER A 48 -10.81 -0.43 -22.21
C SER A 48 -9.63 -0.54 -21.25
N ARG A 49 -9.88 -0.38 -19.94
CA ARG A 49 -8.90 -0.49 -18.87
C ARG A 49 -9.22 -1.70 -18.00
N VAL A 50 -8.19 -2.30 -17.42
CA VAL A 50 -8.29 -3.50 -16.59
C VAL A 50 -8.66 -3.10 -15.16
N GLU A 51 -9.52 -3.89 -14.54
CA GLU A 51 -9.84 -3.76 -13.11
C GLU A 51 -8.66 -4.21 -12.25
N ILE A 52 -8.46 -3.55 -11.11
CA ILE A 52 -7.38 -3.88 -10.18
C ILE A 52 -8.00 -4.43 -8.91
N TYR A 53 -7.44 -5.52 -8.39
CA TYR A 53 -7.84 -6.11 -7.12
C TYR A 53 -6.71 -5.97 -6.12
N ILE A 54 -7.03 -5.51 -4.91
CA ILE A 54 -6.07 -5.30 -3.83
C ILE A 54 -6.58 -6.05 -2.61
N GLY A 55 -5.80 -7.00 -2.12
CA GLY A 55 -6.07 -7.71 -0.88
C GLY A 55 -5.55 -6.95 0.33
N HIS A 56 -6.32 -6.98 1.41
CA HIS A 56 -5.96 -6.44 2.71
C HIS A 56 -6.29 -7.43 3.82
N THR A 57 -5.35 -7.64 4.74
CA THR A 57 -5.57 -8.37 5.99
C THR A 57 -4.71 -7.78 7.10
N GLN A 58 -4.93 -8.23 8.33
CA GLN A 58 -4.16 -7.81 9.49
C GLN A 58 -3.76 -9.06 10.29
N LEU A 59 -2.48 -9.15 10.65
CA LEU A 59 -1.95 -10.21 11.49
C LEU A 59 -1.58 -9.63 12.86
N MET A 60 -1.92 -10.32 13.93
CA MET A 60 -1.48 -9.89 15.26
C MET A 60 -0.04 -10.35 15.51
N SER A 61 0.87 -9.40 15.70
CA SER A 61 2.25 -9.64 16.13
C SER A 61 2.43 -9.24 17.61
N PRO A 62 3.52 -9.66 18.29
CA PRO A 62 3.81 -9.22 19.66
C PRO A 62 3.85 -7.69 19.83
N GLU A 63 4.27 -6.97 18.78
CA GLU A 63 4.42 -5.52 18.74
C GLU A 63 3.12 -4.80 18.35
N GLY A 64 2.07 -5.54 18.00
CA GLY A 64 0.76 -5.02 17.61
C GLY A 64 0.23 -5.56 16.28
N PRO A 65 -0.89 -5.02 15.79
CA PRO A 65 -1.47 -5.43 14.51
C PRO A 65 -0.57 -5.01 13.35
N LEU A 66 -0.31 -5.96 12.47
CA LEU A 66 0.54 -5.83 11.31
C LEU A 66 -0.32 -5.85 10.05
N PRO A 67 -0.52 -4.70 9.38
CA PRO A 67 -1.32 -4.64 8.17
C PRO A 67 -0.55 -5.25 6.99
N ILE A 68 -1.20 -6.16 6.27
CA ILE A 68 -0.68 -6.78 5.06
C ILE A 68 -1.56 -6.34 3.90
N GLN A 69 -0.91 -5.94 2.81
CA GLN A 69 -1.57 -5.53 1.58
C GLN A 69 -0.80 -6.08 0.40
N ALA A 70 -1.53 -6.58 -0.60
CA ALA A 70 -0.93 -7.00 -1.87
C ALA A 70 -1.90 -6.72 -3.02
N GLU A 71 -1.35 -6.43 -4.19
CA GLU A 71 -2.10 -6.51 -5.44
C GLU A 71 -2.39 -7.98 -5.76
N LEU A 72 -3.60 -8.27 -6.23
CA LEU A 72 -4.05 -9.62 -6.55
C LEU A 72 -4.05 -9.76 -8.07
N PRO A 73 -3.21 -10.63 -8.65
CA PRO A 73 -3.18 -10.87 -10.10
C PRO A 73 -4.44 -11.64 -10.52
N ALA A 74 -5.53 -10.91 -10.75
CA ALA A 74 -6.86 -11.48 -10.96
C ALA A 74 -7.66 -10.65 -11.98
N THR A 75 -8.54 -11.33 -12.71
CA THR A 75 -9.44 -10.72 -13.70
C THR A 75 -10.91 -10.74 -13.26
N SER A 76 -11.19 -11.35 -12.12
CA SER A 76 -12.53 -11.44 -11.53
C SER A 76 -12.44 -11.48 -10.01
N LEU A 77 -13.56 -11.23 -9.33
CA LEU A 77 -13.62 -11.33 -7.87
C LEU A 77 -13.36 -12.77 -7.39
N GLU A 78 -13.82 -13.78 -8.12
CA GLU A 78 -13.59 -15.19 -7.80
C GLU A 78 -12.10 -15.54 -7.89
N ASP A 79 -11.44 -15.13 -8.98
CA ASP A 79 -9.99 -15.29 -9.13
C ASP A 79 -9.25 -14.55 -8.02
N ALA A 80 -9.66 -13.33 -7.68
CA ALA A 80 -9.07 -12.53 -6.62
C ALA A 80 -9.15 -13.25 -5.26
N MET A 81 -10.30 -13.86 -4.94
CA MET A 81 -10.45 -14.67 -3.73
C MET A 81 -9.56 -15.92 -3.75
N ASN A 82 -9.38 -16.55 -4.91
CA ASN A 82 -8.53 -17.74 -5.06
C ASN A 82 -7.03 -17.43 -4.88
N VAL A 83 -6.55 -16.30 -5.42
CA VAL A 83 -5.13 -15.90 -5.32
C VAL A 83 -4.79 -15.20 -4.01
N PHE A 84 -5.79 -14.66 -3.30
CA PHE A 84 -5.62 -13.90 -2.05
C PHE A 84 -4.70 -14.57 -1.02
N PRO A 85 -4.88 -15.87 -0.66
CA PRO A 85 -4.08 -16.47 0.41
C PRO A 85 -2.59 -16.51 0.07
N GLU A 86 -2.24 -16.78 -1.18
CA GLU A 86 -0.85 -16.85 -1.60
C GLU A 86 -0.22 -15.45 -1.70
N ALA A 87 -0.96 -14.49 -2.26
CA ALA A 87 -0.51 -13.10 -2.32
C ALA A 87 -0.24 -12.51 -0.93
N MET A 88 -1.09 -12.79 0.07
CA MET A 88 -0.87 -12.30 1.44
C MET A 88 0.36 -12.93 2.10
N LYS A 89 0.62 -14.22 1.87
CA LYS A 89 1.84 -14.89 2.38
C LYS A 89 3.10 -14.29 1.77
N GLN A 90 3.08 -14.05 0.46
CA GLN A 90 4.21 -13.44 -0.24
C GLN A 90 4.47 -12.01 0.28
N ALA A 91 3.42 -11.19 0.40
CA ALA A 91 3.55 -9.83 0.92
C ALA A 91 4.07 -9.81 2.38
N LEU A 92 3.64 -10.76 3.21
CA LEU A 92 4.19 -10.93 4.56
C LEU A 92 5.69 -11.27 4.52
N ALA A 93 6.10 -12.21 3.66
CA ALA A 93 7.50 -12.61 3.54
C ALA A 93 8.39 -11.44 3.10
N GLU A 94 7.97 -10.69 2.08
CA GLU A 94 8.67 -9.51 1.57
C GLU A 94 8.81 -8.43 2.65
N MET A 95 7.74 -8.19 3.40
CA MET A 95 7.77 -7.20 4.49
C MET A 95 8.69 -7.64 5.64
N ILE A 96 8.70 -8.92 6.02
CA ILE A 96 9.64 -9.45 7.02
C ILE A 96 11.08 -9.26 6.53
N GLU A 97 11.35 -9.54 5.26
CA GLU A 97 12.68 -9.33 4.68
C GLU A 97 13.09 -7.84 4.72
N GLN A 98 12.19 -6.93 4.34
CA GLN A 98 12.43 -5.50 4.40
C GLN A 98 12.73 -5.01 5.82
N ILE A 99 12.00 -5.50 6.83
CA ILE A 99 12.24 -5.20 8.24
C ILE A 99 13.66 -5.66 8.65
N GLN A 100 14.04 -6.89 8.30
CA GLN A 100 15.38 -7.42 8.60
C GLN A 100 16.49 -6.61 7.92
N GLN A 101 16.31 -6.23 6.66
CA GLN A 101 17.26 -5.39 5.93
C GLN A 101 17.39 -4.01 6.58
N MET A 102 16.28 -3.38 6.97
CA MET A 102 16.28 -2.10 7.66
C MET A 102 17.01 -2.16 8.99
N GLN A 103 16.80 -3.21 9.79
CA GLN A 103 17.50 -3.42 11.05
C GLN A 103 19.02 -3.53 10.85
N LYS A 104 19.47 -4.28 9.84
CA LYS A 104 20.90 -4.39 9.49
C LYS A 104 21.50 -3.04 9.10
N GLN A 105 20.82 -2.28 8.23
CA GLN A 105 21.28 -0.96 7.80
C GLN A 105 21.35 0.04 8.98
N GLN A 106 20.38 0.02 9.88
CA GLN A 106 20.40 0.87 11.07
C GLN A 106 21.57 0.54 12.00
N GLN A 107 21.90 -0.74 12.17
CA GLN A 107 23.05 -1.17 12.97
C GLN A 107 24.38 -0.71 12.33
N GLN A 108 24.53 -0.86 11.01
CA GLN A 108 25.71 -0.39 10.28
C GLN A 108 25.89 1.13 10.41
N LYS A 109 24.84 1.91 10.18
CA LYS A 109 24.86 3.37 10.33
C LYS A 109 25.26 3.82 11.75
N LYS A 110 24.82 3.10 12.79
CA LYS A 110 25.21 3.38 14.19
C LYS A 110 26.70 3.09 14.45
N GLN A 111 27.27 2.06 13.83
CA GLN A 111 28.69 1.73 13.98
C GLN A 111 29.60 2.74 13.28
N GLU A 112 29.21 3.23 12.11
CA GLU A 112 29.95 4.24 11.35
C GLU A 112 29.96 5.60 12.07
N SER A 113 28.82 6.04 12.63
CA SER A 113 28.74 7.30 13.37
C SER A 113 29.46 7.28 14.72
N SER A 114 29.51 6.12 15.40
CA SER A 114 30.30 5.95 16.64
C SER A 114 31.81 5.95 16.42
N ARG A 115 32.29 5.74 15.18
CA ARG A 115 33.73 5.74 14.86
C ARG A 115 34.29 7.15 14.61
N ILE A 116 33.42 8.16 14.44
CA ILE A 116 33.80 9.53 14.11
C ILE A 116 34.01 10.41 15.38
N ILE A 117 33.62 9.93 16.57
CA ILE A 117 33.81 10.67 17.83
C ILE A 117 35.19 10.31 18.42
N ILE A 118 36.20 11.09 18.06
CA ILE A 118 37.52 11.07 18.71
C ILE A 118 37.43 11.99 19.94
N PRO A 119 37.65 11.52 21.18
CA PRO A 119 37.76 12.41 22.34
C PRO A 119 39.09 13.15 22.30
N GLY A 120 39.04 14.44 21.97
CA GLY A 120 40.17 15.37 22.09
C GLY A 120 40.11 16.14 23.41
N ARG A 121 41.05 15.81 24.30
CA ARG A 121 41.58 16.50 25.50
C ARG A 121 40.82 17.69 26.09
#